data_AF-A0A660XVS0-F1
#
_entry.id   AF-A0A660XVS0-F1
#
_cell.length_a   1.000
_cell.length_b   1.000
_cell.length_c   1.000
_cell.angle_alpha   90.00
_cell.angle_beta   90.00
_cell.angle_gamma   90.00
#
_symmetry.space_group_name_H-M   'P 1'
#
loop_
_entity.id
_entity.type
_entity.pdbx_description
1 polymer ?
#
loop_
_entity_poly.entity_id
_entity_poly.type
_entity_poly.pdbx_seq_one_letter_code
_entity_poly.pdbx_strand_id
1 'polypeptide(L)'
;MKPIISLFKIAQRIFFISILLPALVFAQNRPVKKVIYETNMCATVDDVGALAVIHGLQNRGEAELLAVCLNATGDPDGAAAIDAINTWYGRGNIPVGIWKGPFPDPDTSKYMHALTRFPHDLDSESAPSALEVYRKVLLKQPDKSVTIISTGYLQNLDDLLRNEPELVAAKVKELVIMGAYQNDPEHFVLHNTQEAAQNVIKNWPTPLVFHLLGEGIMTGSGLKDTPEDNPVRMAYSLQLGSDIPDNASWDQMTVLYAVRGCADYFKKVYSGKGKLLTGYKWKLKKRHDSYLKALLPAESYAKIIEDLMTDPPRWQPKKVIYDTDMCADVDDVGGLAMLHAMANMHEVELLAVCFNEVHPYGAPAIDAINTWYGRGDIPVGIFKGKLENPHESRYLESVAQFPHDLERENAKSSLEVYQEVLHNQPDGSVTIISVGFVNNLAELLRAEPDLVKAKVKELVLMAGTTDGGGFNMNQHNLSSVSEYVIKEWPTPIVFTDPGGTIYTGPGLKDAPVENPVREAYYKYFNNDFKNRPSWDQITVLYGVRGLADYFTMGTTGKGHLQNGFEYQIKAGHRTFVKPLLTDEAYAEIIQNLMLQPPLQ
;
A
#
# COMPACT_ATOMS: atom_id res chain seq x y z
N MET A 1 38.19 23.88 51.97
CA MET A 1 36.90 24.04 51.29
C MET A 1 37.12 24.30 49.80
N LYS A 2 36.89 23.30 48.96
CA LYS A 2 36.50 23.36 47.53
C LYS A 2 36.19 21.93 47.09
N PRO A 3 35.12 21.69 46.30
CA PRO A 3 34.36 20.45 46.41
C PRO A 3 34.75 19.39 45.38
N ILE A 4 34.72 18.15 45.86
CA ILE A 4 34.79 16.90 45.11
C ILE A 4 33.42 16.69 44.44
N ILE A 5 33.19 17.27 43.27
CA ILE A 5 32.05 16.94 42.41
C ILE A 5 32.49 17.13 40.95
N SER A 6 33.05 16.11 40.29
CA SER A 6 33.12 16.12 38.81
C SER A 6 33.45 14.79 38.10
N LEU A 7 33.62 13.66 38.80
CA LEU A 7 33.97 12.39 38.10
C LEU A 7 32.82 11.38 37.97
N PHE A 8 31.74 11.51 38.75
CA PHE A 8 30.60 10.58 38.69
C PHE A 8 29.58 10.88 37.58
N LYS A 9 29.52 12.12 37.06
CA LYS A 9 28.57 12.51 35.99
C LYS A 9 29.07 12.30 34.56
N ILE A 10 30.37 12.05 34.37
CA ILE A 10 30.95 11.77 33.04
C ILE A 10 30.90 10.26 32.74
N ALA A 11 31.04 9.40 33.75
CA ALA A 11 30.93 7.95 33.60
C ALA A 11 29.49 7.48 33.24
N GLN A 12 28.45 8.17 33.70
CA GLN A 12 27.06 7.84 33.34
C GLN A 12 26.63 8.31 31.94
N ARG A 13 27.33 9.27 31.31
CA ARG A 13 27.04 9.70 29.94
C ARG A 13 27.80 8.90 28.87
N ILE A 14 28.94 8.32 29.21
CA ILE A 14 29.70 7.44 28.28
C ILE A 14 29.13 6.02 28.25
N PHE A 15 28.38 5.59 29.28
CA PHE A 15 27.69 4.29 29.29
C PHE A 15 26.32 4.30 28.57
N PHE A 16 25.72 5.47 28.34
CA PHE A 16 24.44 5.60 27.64
C PHE A 16 24.56 5.89 26.13
N ILE A 17 25.75 6.24 25.65
CA ILE A 17 26.01 6.47 24.21
C ILE A 17 26.55 5.20 23.52
N SER A 18 26.97 4.18 24.27
CA SER A 18 27.53 2.93 23.74
C SER A 18 26.55 1.77 23.59
N ILE A 19 25.27 1.93 23.97
CA ILE A 19 24.22 0.90 23.77
C ILE A 19 23.31 1.23 22.58
N LEU A 20 23.28 2.48 22.11
CA LEU A 20 22.46 2.90 20.96
C LEU A 20 23.20 2.88 19.62
N LEU A 21 24.52 2.61 19.59
CA LEU A 21 25.33 2.66 18.38
C LEU A 21 25.86 1.32 17.79
N PRO A 22 25.50 0.11 18.29
CA PRO A 22 25.61 -1.10 17.48
C PRO A 22 24.26 -1.63 16.94
N ALA A 23 23.11 -1.12 17.40
CA ALA A 23 21.81 -1.68 16.99
C ALA A 23 21.44 -1.43 15.51
N LEU A 24 22.03 -0.40 14.87
CA LEU A 24 21.79 -0.11 13.45
C LEU A 24 22.63 -0.94 12.46
N VAL A 25 23.63 -1.71 12.92
CA VAL A 25 24.54 -2.46 12.02
C VAL A 25 24.36 -3.98 12.10
N PHE A 26 23.51 -4.50 13.00
CA PHE A 26 23.28 -5.95 13.15
C PHE A 26 21.95 -6.48 12.60
N ALA A 27 21.13 -5.64 11.95
CA ALA A 27 19.84 -6.08 11.38
C ALA A 27 19.95 -6.79 10.01
N GLN A 28 21.13 -6.82 9.37
CA GLN A 28 21.22 -7.07 7.93
C GLN A 28 21.36 -8.53 7.45
N ASN A 29 21.08 -9.55 8.29
CA ASN A 29 21.21 -10.95 7.85
C ASN A 29 20.23 -11.97 8.47
N ARG A 30 19.14 -11.54 9.12
CA ARG A 30 18.10 -12.48 9.57
C ARG A 30 17.14 -12.76 8.40
N PRO A 31 16.87 -14.02 8.06
CA PRO A 31 15.91 -14.33 7.01
C PRO A 31 14.51 -13.90 7.44
N VAL A 32 13.83 -13.16 6.54
CA VAL A 32 12.44 -12.72 6.68
C VAL A 32 11.55 -13.89 7.10
N LYS A 33 10.74 -13.70 8.15
CA LYS A 33 9.79 -14.73 8.59
C LYS A 33 8.50 -14.66 7.81
N LYS A 34 8.20 -15.75 7.12
CA LYS A 34 6.93 -15.94 6.43
C LYS A 34 5.88 -16.42 7.42
N VAL A 35 4.83 -15.62 7.60
CA VAL A 35 3.77 -15.87 8.57
C VAL A 35 2.40 -15.90 7.91
N ILE A 36 1.51 -16.74 8.41
CA ILE A 36 0.06 -16.64 8.16
C ILE A 36 -0.58 -16.29 9.48
N TYR A 37 -1.46 -15.29 9.47
CA TYR A 37 -2.16 -14.86 10.67
C TYR A 37 -3.59 -15.40 10.67
N GLU A 38 -3.88 -16.28 11.61
CA GLU A 38 -5.20 -16.86 11.82
C GLU A 38 -5.81 -16.22 13.05
N THR A 39 -6.96 -15.57 12.88
CA THR A 39 -7.52 -14.65 13.88
C THR A 39 -9.03 -14.74 13.92
N ASN A 40 -9.65 -14.60 15.09
CA ASN A 40 -11.09 -14.42 15.20
C ASN A 40 -11.48 -12.94 15.00
N MET A 41 -10.58 -12.01 15.30
CA MET A 41 -10.74 -10.54 15.24
C MET A 41 -12.10 -10.05 15.78
N CYS A 42 -12.63 -10.79 16.73
CA CYS A 42 -13.94 -10.59 17.33
C CYS A 42 -13.80 -10.65 18.86
N ALA A 43 -14.77 -10.10 19.58
CA ALA A 43 -14.77 -9.93 21.04
C ALA A 43 -13.77 -8.90 21.62
N THR A 44 -12.50 -8.92 21.23
CA THR A 44 -11.48 -7.96 21.72
C THR A 44 -10.75 -7.27 20.58
N VAL A 45 -9.97 -6.23 20.89
CA VAL A 45 -9.19 -5.48 19.88
C VAL A 45 -7.75 -5.99 19.74
N ASP A 46 -7.37 -7.01 20.51
CA ASP A 46 -5.98 -7.52 20.52
C ASP A 46 -5.55 -8.07 19.17
N ASP A 47 -6.45 -8.73 18.45
CA ASP A 47 -6.20 -9.20 17.09
C ASP A 47 -5.87 -8.08 16.10
N VAL A 48 -6.54 -6.93 16.23
CA VAL A 48 -6.26 -5.74 15.40
C VAL A 48 -4.89 -5.17 15.75
N GLY A 49 -4.54 -5.11 17.03
CA GLY A 49 -3.20 -4.73 17.47
C GLY A 49 -2.13 -5.71 17.02
N ALA A 50 -2.41 -7.01 17.02
CA ALA A 50 -1.50 -8.05 16.54
C ALA A 50 -1.25 -7.92 15.03
N LEU A 51 -2.29 -7.65 14.23
CA LEU A 51 -2.14 -7.36 12.80
C LEU A 51 -1.28 -6.10 12.57
N ALA A 52 -1.46 -5.04 13.38
CA ALA A 52 -0.60 -3.86 13.36
C ALA A 52 0.88 -4.20 13.66
N VAL A 53 1.13 -5.03 14.67
CA VAL A 53 2.49 -5.52 14.99
C VAL A 53 3.11 -6.29 13.82
N ILE A 54 2.34 -7.13 13.12
CA ILE A 54 2.82 -7.83 11.92
C ILE A 54 3.26 -6.82 10.85
N HIS A 55 2.45 -5.80 10.59
CA HIS A 55 2.76 -4.74 9.61
C HIS A 55 4.00 -3.94 10.01
N GLY A 56 4.16 -3.58 11.29
CA GLY A 56 5.37 -2.93 11.81
C GLY A 56 6.63 -3.80 11.68
N LEU A 57 6.50 -5.12 11.89
CA LEU A 57 7.59 -6.07 11.63
C LEU A 57 7.89 -6.21 10.13
N GLN A 58 6.88 -6.11 9.27
CA GLN A 58 7.04 -6.09 7.81
C GLN A 58 7.77 -4.83 7.34
N ASN A 59 7.42 -3.66 7.87
CA ASN A 59 8.11 -2.40 7.61
C ASN A 59 9.61 -2.47 7.90
N ARG A 60 9.99 -3.26 8.91
CA ARG A 60 11.38 -3.48 9.35
C ARG A 60 12.10 -4.60 8.59
N GLY A 61 11.43 -5.25 7.63
CA GLY A 61 11.97 -6.38 6.89
C GLY A 61 12.14 -7.65 7.74
N GLU A 62 11.46 -7.77 8.87
CA GLU A 62 11.55 -8.93 9.76
C GLU A 62 10.52 -10.02 9.40
N ALA A 63 9.38 -9.64 8.82
CA ALA A 63 8.27 -10.52 8.48
C ALA A 63 7.78 -10.34 7.03
N GLU A 64 7.07 -11.35 6.53
CA GLU A 64 6.25 -11.33 5.31
C GLU A 64 4.91 -12.00 5.67
N LEU A 65 3.84 -11.22 5.78
CA LEU A 65 2.47 -11.71 5.99
C LEU A 65 1.94 -12.28 4.68
N LEU A 66 1.76 -13.59 4.65
CA LEU A 66 1.35 -14.31 3.45
C LEU A 66 -0.17 -14.36 3.27
N ALA A 67 -0.92 -14.30 4.36
CA ALA A 67 -2.38 -14.29 4.39
C ALA A 67 -2.90 -13.96 5.80
N VAL A 68 -4.14 -13.48 5.85
CA VAL A 68 -4.93 -13.40 7.09
C VAL A 68 -6.17 -14.29 6.94
N CYS A 69 -6.39 -15.19 7.89
CA CYS A 69 -7.52 -16.12 7.86
C CYS A 69 -8.45 -15.87 9.04
N LEU A 70 -9.64 -15.34 8.77
CA LEU A 70 -10.67 -15.10 9.78
C LEU A 70 -11.32 -16.43 10.20
N ASN A 71 -11.17 -16.79 11.46
CA ASN A 71 -11.70 -18.01 12.08
C ASN A 71 -12.97 -17.73 12.91
N ALA A 72 -13.73 -16.70 12.60
CA ALA A 72 -15.07 -16.46 13.14
C ALA A 72 -16.00 -16.01 12.00
N THR A 73 -17.31 -16.30 12.11
CA THR A 73 -18.29 -16.02 11.04
C THR A 73 -19.53 -15.27 11.52
N GLY A 74 -19.52 -14.71 12.72
CA GLY A 74 -20.66 -13.94 13.22
C GLY A 74 -20.81 -12.57 12.61
N ASP A 75 -19.71 -12.03 12.12
CA ASP A 75 -19.64 -10.66 11.63
C ASP A 75 -19.52 -10.67 10.10
N PRO A 76 -20.54 -10.18 9.37
CA PRO A 76 -20.51 -10.13 7.91
C PRO A 76 -19.42 -9.18 7.39
N ASP A 77 -18.81 -8.36 8.24
CA ASP A 77 -17.84 -7.35 7.85
C ASP A 77 -16.38 -7.76 8.12
N GLY A 78 -16.14 -8.96 8.64
CA GLY A 78 -14.81 -9.36 9.09
C GLY A 78 -13.74 -9.42 7.99
N ALA A 79 -14.07 -9.90 6.78
CA ALA A 79 -13.12 -9.91 5.67
C ALA A 79 -12.76 -8.49 5.22
N ALA A 80 -13.77 -7.64 5.07
CA ALA A 80 -13.61 -6.23 4.70
C ALA A 80 -12.82 -5.44 5.74
N ALA A 81 -13.06 -5.69 7.03
CA ALA A 81 -12.32 -5.05 8.12
C ALA A 81 -10.82 -5.42 8.10
N ILE A 82 -10.49 -6.70 7.88
CA ILE A 82 -9.11 -7.15 7.73
C ILE A 82 -8.47 -6.52 6.49
N ASP A 83 -9.18 -6.52 5.36
CA ASP A 83 -8.69 -5.95 4.12
C ASP A 83 -8.46 -4.44 4.23
N ALA A 84 -9.35 -3.71 4.90
CA ALA A 84 -9.20 -2.30 5.21
C ALA A 84 -7.92 -2.01 6.02
N ILE A 85 -7.62 -2.80 7.05
CA ILE A 85 -6.38 -2.67 7.81
C ILE A 85 -5.17 -2.93 6.90
N ASN A 86 -5.19 -4.02 6.13
CA ASN A 86 -4.09 -4.34 5.22
C ASN A 86 -3.89 -3.25 4.16
N THR A 87 -4.96 -2.72 3.59
CA THR A 87 -4.97 -1.65 2.60
C THR A 87 -4.40 -0.37 3.19
N TRP A 88 -4.77 0.01 4.42
CA TRP A 88 -4.18 1.16 5.10
C TRP A 88 -2.67 1.03 5.34
N TYR A 89 -2.16 -0.18 5.50
CA TYR A 89 -0.71 -0.42 5.55
C TYR A 89 -0.03 -0.51 4.16
N GLY A 90 -0.76 -0.22 3.07
CA GLY A 90 -0.29 -0.31 1.68
C GLY A 90 -0.22 -1.73 1.14
N ARG A 91 -1.01 -2.66 1.71
CA ARG A 91 -0.89 -4.11 1.48
C ARG A 91 -2.24 -4.82 1.30
N GLY A 92 -3.23 -4.16 0.70
CA GLY A 92 -4.55 -4.75 0.42
C GLY A 92 -4.50 -6.04 -0.40
N ASN A 93 -3.45 -6.24 -1.21
CA ASN A 93 -3.25 -7.48 -1.95
C ASN A 93 -2.93 -8.73 -1.09
N ILE A 94 -2.80 -8.61 0.23
CA ILE A 94 -2.61 -9.76 1.13
C ILE A 94 -3.88 -10.62 1.11
N PRO A 95 -3.81 -11.91 0.73
CA PRO A 95 -4.98 -12.76 0.69
C PRO A 95 -5.69 -12.85 2.05
N VAL A 96 -7.00 -12.60 2.05
CA VAL A 96 -7.88 -12.81 3.19
C VAL A 96 -8.80 -14.00 2.91
N GLY A 97 -8.89 -14.94 3.85
CA GLY A 97 -9.79 -16.08 3.77
C GLY A 97 -10.68 -16.17 4.99
N ILE A 98 -11.91 -16.68 4.83
CA ILE A 98 -12.86 -16.78 5.95
C ILE A 98 -13.34 -18.20 6.19
N TRP A 99 -13.74 -18.50 7.41
CA TRP A 99 -14.53 -19.70 7.69
C TRP A 99 -15.87 -19.62 6.93
N LYS A 100 -16.29 -20.70 6.26
CA LYS A 100 -17.57 -20.77 5.54
C LYS A 100 -18.50 -21.86 6.11
N GLY A 101 -18.07 -22.55 7.17
CA GLY A 101 -18.87 -23.57 7.83
C GLY A 101 -19.82 -22.98 8.87
N PRO A 102 -20.69 -23.81 9.47
CA PRO A 102 -21.54 -23.38 10.57
C PRO A 102 -20.69 -22.92 11.77
N PHE A 103 -21.17 -21.90 12.48
CA PHE A 103 -20.56 -21.44 13.73
C PHE A 103 -21.67 -21.11 14.73
N PRO A 104 -21.86 -21.93 15.77
CA PRO A 104 -22.86 -21.67 16.79
C PRO A 104 -22.37 -20.58 17.75
N ASP A 105 -23.24 -19.61 18.01
CA ASP A 105 -23.02 -18.47 18.92
C ASP A 105 -21.74 -17.68 18.61
N PRO A 106 -21.63 -17.08 17.42
CA PRO A 106 -20.43 -16.33 17.08
C PRO A 106 -20.37 -15.02 17.89
N ASP A 107 -19.16 -14.66 18.31
CA ASP A 107 -18.95 -13.35 18.94
C ASP A 107 -19.20 -12.22 17.93
N THR A 108 -19.57 -11.07 18.47
CA THR A 108 -19.74 -9.83 17.70
C THR A 108 -18.53 -8.92 17.88
N SER A 109 -18.25 -8.08 16.88
CA SER A 109 -17.26 -7.02 16.99
C SER A 109 -17.93 -5.67 17.23
N LYS A 110 -17.30 -4.81 18.03
CA LYS A 110 -17.72 -3.41 18.17
C LYS A 110 -17.19 -2.52 17.05
N TYR A 111 -16.25 -3.01 16.25
CA TYR A 111 -15.47 -2.19 15.34
C TYR A 111 -15.46 -2.67 13.89
N MET A 112 -15.61 -3.97 13.59
CA MET A 112 -15.47 -4.50 12.22
C MET A 112 -16.35 -3.76 11.21
N HIS A 113 -17.63 -3.59 11.51
CA HIS A 113 -18.54 -2.82 10.66
C HIS A 113 -18.08 -1.37 10.42
N ALA A 114 -17.48 -0.72 11.42
CA ALA A 114 -16.97 0.64 11.23
C ALA A 114 -15.70 0.67 10.37
N LEU A 115 -14.90 -0.41 10.38
CA LEU A 115 -13.68 -0.51 9.58
C LEU A 115 -13.96 -0.67 8.08
N THR A 116 -15.16 -1.10 7.69
CA THR A 116 -15.56 -1.14 6.26
C THR A 116 -15.70 0.26 5.64
N ARG A 117 -15.63 1.33 6.43
CA ARG A 117 -15.62 2.71 5.91
C ARG A 117 -14.26 3.13 5.35
N PHE A 118 -13.20 2.39 5.67
CA PHE A 118 -11.87 2.62 5.14
C PHE A 118 -11.72 1.93 3.77
N PRO A 119 -10.79 2.37 2.90
CA PRO A 119 -10.57 1.73 1.60
C PRO A 119 -10.27 0.24 1.73
N HIS A 120 -11.01 -0.58 0.98
CA HIS A 120 -10.87 -2.04 0.90
C HIS A 120 -11.48 -2.51 -0.43
N ASP A 121 -11.05 -3.65 -0.96
CA ASP A 121 -11.56 -4.21 -2.22
C ASP A 121 -12.18 -5.62 -2.05
N LEU A 122 -12.35 -6.06 -0.80
CA LEU A 122 -12.89 -7.37 -0.45
C LEU A 122 -14.06 -7.28 0.52
N ASP A 123 -15.20 -7.86 0.15
CA ASP A 123 -16.31 -8.12 1.06
C ASP A 123 -16.33 -9.60 1.52
N SER A 124 -17.05 -9.91 2.60
CA SER A 124 -17.12 -11.29 3.12
C SER A 124 -17.92 -12.26 2.23
N GLU A 125 -18.79 -11.74 1.36
CA GLU A 125 -19.56 -12.57 0.42
C GLU A 125 -18.64 -13.16 -0.64
N SER A 126 -17.81 -12.30 -1.24
CA SER A 126 -16.80 -12.60 -2.26
C SER A 126 -15.51 -13.20 -1.69
N ALA A 127 -15.25 -13.05 -0.38
CA ALA A 127 -14.07 -13.62 0.26
C ALA A 127 -14.00 -15.16 0.09
N PRO A 128 -12.84 -15.69 -0.34
CA PRO A 128 -12.64 -17.13 -0.46
C PRO A 128 -12.67 -17.82 0.91
N SER A 129 -12.85 -19.13 0.90
CA SER A 129 -12.70 -19.91 2.13
C SER A 129 -11.25 -19.86 2.62
N ALA A 130 -11.04 -19.90 3.94
CA ALA A 130 -9.71 -19.99 4.52
C ALA A 130 -8.93 -21.20 3.99
N LEU A 131 -9.60 -22.34 3.75
CA LEU A 131 -9.00 -23.53 3.14
C LEU A 131 -8.42 -23.25 1.75
N GLU A 132 -9.14 -22.55 0.88
CA GLU A 132 -8.66 -22.16 -0.45
C GLU A 132 -7.45 -21.23 -0.36
N VAL A 133 -7.48 -20.25 0.55
CA VAL A 133 -6.35 -19.34 0.79
C VAL A 133 -5.13 -20.10 1.27
N TYR A 134 -5.28 -20.95 2.30
CA TYR A 134 -4.19 -21.78 2.80
C TYR A 134 -3.57 -22.64 1.69
N ARG A 135 -4.38 -23.33 0.88
CA ARG A 135 -3.88 -24.10 -0.28
C ARG A 135 -3.06 -23.25 -1.22
N LYS A 136 -3.64 -22.14 -1.70
CA LYS A 136 -3.02 -21.23 -2.68
C LYS A 136 -1.70 -20.65 -2.17
N VAL A 137 -1.66 -20.30 -0.89
CA VAL A 137 -0.49 -19.67 -0.25
C VAL A 137 0.59 -20.69 0.05
N LEU A 138 0.27 -21.79 0.76
CA LEU A 138 1.25 -22.78 1.20
C LEU A 138 1.92 -23.51 0.03
N LEU A 139 1.20 -23.80 -1.07
CA LEU A 139 1.76 -24.46 -2.25
C LEU A 139 2.93 -23.68 -2.88
N LYS A 140 2.94 -22.35 -2.73
CA LYS A 140 4.00 -21.48 -3.27
C LYS A 140 5.22 -21.36 -2.36
N GLN A 141 5.15 -21.91 -1.13
CA GLN A 141 6.20 -21.72 -0.15
C GLN A 141 7.21 -22.89 -0.17
N PRO A 142 8.48 -22.61 0.17
CA PRO A 142 9.44 -23.67 0.46
C PRO A 142 8.97 -24.53 1.62
N ASP A 143 9.41 -25.78 1.66
CA ASP A 143 9.12 -26.67 2.77
C ASP A 143 9.69 -26.10 4.08
N LYS A 144 8.94 -26.31 5.18
CA LYS A 144 9.31 -25.87 6.54
C LYS A 144 9.64 -24.37 6.66
N SER A 145 9.02 -23.53 5.84
CA SER A 145 9.29 -22.09 5.82
C SER A 145 8.22 -21.24 6.50
N VAL A 146 6.98 -21.73 6.63
CA VAL A 146 5.84 -20.94 7.09
C VAL A 146 5.57 -21.16 8.58
N THR A 147 5.44 -20.08 9.35
CA THR A 147 4.92 -20.14 10.73
C THR A 147 3.47 -19.69 10.72
N ILE A 148 2.57 -20.49 11.30
CA ILE A 148 1.16 -20.08 11.46
C ILE A 148 0.99 -19.51 12.86
N ILE A 149 0.40 -18.32 12.94
CA ILE A 149 0.03 -17.63 14.17
C ILE A 149 -1.48 -17.83 14.33
N SER A 150 -1.93 -18.31 15.48
CA SER A 150 -3.34 -18.60 15.76
C SER A 150 -3.77 -17.87 17.03
N THR A 151 -4.69 -16.92 16.86
CA THR A 151 -5.34 -16.14 17.93
C THR A 151 -6.84 -16.36 17.81
N GLY A 152 -7.44 -17.01 18.82
CA GLY A 152 -8.85 -17.41 18.78
C GLY A 152 -9.07 -18.89 18.43
N TYR A 153 -10.02 -19.14 17.52
CA TYR A 153 -10.57 -20.47 17.28
C TYR A 153 -9.73 -21.32 16.32
N LEU A 154 -9.91 -22.66 16.31
CA LEU A 154 -9.05 -23.58 15.56
C LEU A 154 -9.74 -24.32 14.40
N GLN A 155 -10.96 -23.95 14.00
CA GLN A 155 -11.73 -24.68 12.99
C GLN A 155 -11.23 -24.49 11.56
N ASN A 156 -10.67 -23.32 11.22
CA ASN A 156 -9.98 -23.15 9.94
C ASN A 156 -8.79 -24.11 9.85
N LEU A 157 -8.05 -24.27 10.95
CA LEU A 157 -6.92 -25.19 11.03
C LEU A 157 -7.35 -26.66 11.10
N ASP A 158 -8.50 -26.97 11.70
CA ASP A 158 -9.10 -28.30 11.66
C ASP A 158 -9.47 -28.70 10.23
N ASP A 159 -10.15 -27.81 9.51
CA ASP A 159 -10.57 -28.04 8.13
C ASP A 159 -9.34 -28.16 7.20
N LEU A 160 -8.33 -27.30 7.38
CA LEU A 160 -7.05 -27.44 6.71
C LEU A 160 -6.40 -28.80 7.00
N LEU A 161 -6.37 -29.24 8.26
CA LEU A 161 -5.72 -30.49 8.65
C LEU A 161 -6.47 -31.72 8.13
N ARG A 162 -7.80 -31.68 8.03
CA ARG A 162 -8.61 -32.78 7.49
C ARG A 162 -8.44 -32.93 5.99
N ASN A 163 -8.31 -31.82 5.27
CA ASN A 163 -8.28 -31.81 3.81
C ASN A 163 -6.86 -31.82 3.24
N GLU A 164 -5.88 -31.23 3.92
CA GLU A 164 -4.51 -31.00 3.41
C GLU A 164 -3.40 -31.36 4.43
N PRO A 165 -3.45 -32.52 5.11
CA PRO A 165 -2.49 -32.86 6.17
C PRO A 165 -1.05 -32.94 5.65
N GLU A 166 -0.85 -33.41 4.41
CA GLU A 166 0.46 -33.51 3.78
C GLU A 166 1.05 -32.14 3.44
N LEU A 167 0.22 -31.22 2.96
CA LEU A 167 0.64 -29.84 2.67
C LEU A 167 1.09 -29.13 3.95
N VAL A 168 0.32 -29.27 5.04
CA VAL A 168 0.69 -28.75 6.35
C VAL A 168 2.01 -29.38 6.81
N ALA A 169 2.13 -30.70 6.70
CA ALA A 169 3.33 -31.43 7.09
C ALA A 169 4.57 -31.01 6.26
N ALA A 170 4.42 -30.63 4.99
CA ALA A 170 5.51 -30.18 4.15
C ALA A 170 5.89 -28.71 4.44
N LYS A 171 4.91 -27.81 4.44
CA LYS A 171 5.14 -26.36 4.33
C LYS A 171 5.26 -25.65 5.67
N VAL A 172 4.52 -26.10 6.67
CA VAL A 172 4.49 -25.45 7.97
C VAL A 172 5.71 -25.84 8.79
N LYS A 173 6.33 -24.85 9.42
CA LYS A 173 7.46 -24.99 10.34
C LYS A 173 6.99 -25.28 11.75
N GLU A 174 6.13 -24.42 12.29
CA GLU A 174 5.49 -24.54 13.60
C GLU A 174 4.16 -23.78 13.60
N LEU A 175 3.26 -24.17 14.51
CA LEU A 175 2.00 -23.48 14.78
C LEU A 175 2.09 -22.86 16.18
N VAL A 176 1.95 -21.53 16.25
CA VAL A 176 2.00 -20.75 17.48
C VAL A 176 0.57 -20.38 17.87
N ILE A 177 0.14 -20.79 19.06
CA ILE A 177 -1.23 -20.67 19.54
C ILE A 177 -1.22 -19.80 20.79
N MET A 178 -1.96 -18.69 20.74
CA MET A 178 -2.40 -18.00 21.95
C MET A 178 -3.42 -18.93 22.63
N GLY A 179 -3.02 -19.58 23.73
CA GLY A 179 -3.88 -20.58 24.35
C GLY A 179 -3.20 -21.41 25.43
N ALA A 180 -4.03 -21.97 26.29
CA ALA A 180 -3.61 -22.54 27.55
C ALA A 180 -2.87 -23.89 27.42
N TYR A 181 -1.96 -24.14 28.36
CA TYR A 181 -1.15 -25.36 28.36
C TYR A 181 -0.92 -25.96 29.77
N GLN A 182 -1.52 -25.42 30.83
CA GLN A 182 -1.28 -25.87 32.22
C GLN A 182 -2.52 -26.39 32.97
N ASN A 183 -3.33 -27.25 32.33
CA ASN A 183 -4.64 -27.69 32.85
C ASN A 183 -5.60 -26.52 33.16
N ASP A 184 -5.44 -25.42 32.45
CA ASP A 184 -6.34 -24.28 32.49
C ASP A 184 -7.19 -24.32 31.22
N PRO A 185 -8.27 -25.13 31.18
CA PRO A 185 -9.06 -25.28 29.98
C PRO A 185 -9.93 -24.04 29.70
N GLU A 186 -10.01 -23.07 30.62
CA GLU A 186 -10.86 -21.88 30.50
C GLU A 186 -10.22 -20.81 29.62
N HIS A 187 -8.89 -20.69 29.64
CA HIS A 187 -8.12 -19.76 28.79
C HIS A 187 -7.82 -20.29 27.37
N PHE A 188 -8.35 -21.45 27.04
CA PHE A 188 -8.46 -21.86 25.65
C PHE A 188 -9.80 -21.28 25.19
N VAL A 189 -9.78 -20.16 24.47
CA VAL A 189 -10.96 -19.50 23.90
C VAL A 189 -11.58 -20.44 22.86
N LEU A 190 -12.23 -21.50 23.33
CA LEU A 190 -12.62 -22.66 22.52
C LEU A 190 -14.13 -22.82 22.42
N HIS A 191 -14.92 -21.84 22.89
CA HIS A 191 -16.39 -21.79 22.84
C HIS A 191 -17.00 -23.14 22.41
N ASN A 192 -17.49 -23.19 21.17
CA ASN A 192 -18.11 -24.35 20.55
C ASN A 192 -17.20 -25.07 19.54
N THR A 193 -15.90 -24.73 19.50
CA THR A 193 -14.91 -25.28 18.55
C THR A 193 -13.98 -26.32 19.20
N GLN A 194 -14.37 -26.85 20.36
CA GLN A 194 -13.55 -27.77 21.14
C GLN A 194 -13.16 -29.05 20.39
N GLU A 195 -14.03 -29.58 19.52
CA GLU A 195 -13.71 -30.75 18.69
C GLU A 195 -12.64 -30.44 17.63
N ALA A 196 -12.74 -29.26 16.99
CA ALA A 196 -11.74 -28.78 16.05
C ALA A 196 -10.38 -28.60 16.75
N ALA A 197 -10.37 -27.93 17.90
CA ALA A 197 -9.18 -27.77 18.71
C ALA A 197 -8.57 -29.12 19.15
N GLN A 198 -9.41 -30.07 19.55
CA GLN A 198 -8.97 -31.42 19.87
C GLN A 198 -8.32 -32.11 18.67
N ASN A 199 -8.91 -32.00 17.47
CA ASN A 199 -8.33 -32.59 16.27
C ASN A 199 -6.97 -31.96 15.93
N VAL A 200 -6.89 -30.62 15.92
CA VAL A 200 -5.65 -29.88 15.67
C VAL A 200 -4.57 -30.28 16.68
N ILE A 201 -4.83 -30.16 17.98
CA ILE A 201 -3.83 -30.49 19.01
C ILE A 201 -3.38 -31.96 18.91
N LYS A 202 -4.30 -32.88 18.62
CA LYS A 202 -4.01 -34.32 18.55
C LYS A 202 -3.19 -34.67 17.30
N ASN A 203 -3.54 -34.11 16.15
CA ASN A 203 -3.14 -34.61 14.83
C ASN A 203 -2.24 -33.66 14.04
N TRP A 204 -2.02 -32.42 14.49
CA TRP A 204 -1.12 -31.49 13.80
C TRP A 204 0.29 -32.10 13.63
N PRO A 205 0.89 -32.01 12.43
CA PRO A 205 2.10 -32.76 12.08
C PRO A 205 3.42 -32.08 12.48
N THR A 206 3.40 -30.81 12.88
CA THR A 206 4.59 -30.02 13.21
C THR A 206 4.56 -29.53 14.67
N PRO A 207 5.65 -28.96 15.21
CA PRO A 207 5.66 -28.50 16.59
C PRO A 207 4.57 -27.47 16.88
N LEU A 208 3.88 -27.65 18.00
CA LEU A 208 2.96 -26.66 18.57
C LEU A 208 3.68 -25.80 19.61
N VAL A 209 3.44 -24.50 19.60
CA VAL A 209 3.95 -23.55 20.59
C VAL A 209 2.77 -22.86 21.27
N PHE A 210 2.64 -23.02 22.58
CA PHE A 210 1.55 -22.45 23.37
C PHE A 210 2.05 -21.32 24.26
N HIS A 211 1.20 -20.33 24.55
CA HIS A 211 1.43 -19.38 25.65
C HIS A 211 0.14 -18.73 26.15
N LEU A 212 0.23 -18.17 27.36
CA LEU A 212 -0.75 -17.25 27.94
C LEU A 212 0.03 -16.06 28.50
N LEU A 213 0.71 -15.35 27.62
CA LEU A 213 1.48 -14.16 27.98
C LEU A 213 0.71 -12.97 27.41
N GLY A 214 0.49 -11.92 28.20
CA GLY A 214 -0.22 -10.73 27.73
C GLY A 214 -0.88 -9.91 28.85
N GLU A 215 -1.46 -10.56 29.87
CA GLU A 215 -2.30 -9.90 30.91
C GLU A 215 -1.73 -8.62 31.52
N GLY A 216 -0.42 -8.59 31.78
CA GLY A 216 0.27 -7.46 32.43
C GLY A 216 1.15 -6.64 31.48
N ILE A 217 1.09 -6.91 30.18
CA ILE A 217 1.81 -6.16 29.15
C ILE A 217 0.77 -5.22 28.54
N MET A 218 0.82 -3.96 28.93
CA MET A 218 -0.23 -2.98 28.65
C MET A 218 0.21 -2.07 27.50
N THR A 219 -0.54 -2.04 26.40
CA THR A 219 -0.23 -1.27 25.17
C THR A 219 -1.48 -0.74 24.48
N GLY A 220 -1.29 0.14 23.50
CA GLY A 220 -2.31 0.64 22.59
C GLY A 220 -2.62 2.12 22.79
N SER A 221 -2.25 2.71 23.93
CA SER A 221 -2.54 4.12 24.19
C SER A 221 -1.81 5.09 23.27
N GLY A 222 -0.69 4.69 22.64
CA GLY A 222 -0.01 5.49 21.64
C GLY A 222 -0.76 5.58 20.31
N LEU A 223 -1.74 4.68 20.05
CA LEU A 223 -2.58 4.76 18.85
C LEU A 223 -3.38 6.06 18.76
N LYS A 224 -3.66 6.71 19.91
CA LYS A 224 -4.34 8.02 19.95
C LYS A 224 -3.57 9.12 19.19
N ASP A 225 -2.24 8.98 19.10
CA ASP A 225 -1.34 9.94 18.49
C ASP A 225 -1.06 9.61 17.00
N THR A 226 -1.65 8.52 16.48
CA THR A 226 -1.58 8.16 15.05
C THR A 226 -2.68 8.87 14.24
N PRO A 227 -2.58 8.96 12.90
CA PRO A 227 -3.58 9.63 12.05
C PRO A 227 -5.04 9.18 12.29
N GLU A 228 -6.00 10.08 12.09
CA GLU A 228 -7.43 9.78 12.28
C GLU A 228 -7.97 8.75 11.28
N ASP A 229 -7.34 8.66 10.11
CA ASP A 229 -7.63 7.68 9.08
C ASP A 229 -6.97 6.31 9.33
N ASN A 230 -6.39 6.08 10.52
CA ASN A 230 -5.87 4.78 10.93
C ASN A 230 -7.00 3.83 11.40
N PRO A 231 -7.30 2.72 10.69
CA PRO A 231 -8.33 1.77 11.11
C PRO A 231 -7.99 1.07 12.42
N VAL A 232 -6.71 0.91 12.78
CA VAL A 232 -6.28 0.35 14.07
C VAL A 232 -6.66 1.29 15.21
N ARG A 233 -6.42 2.61 15.05
CA ARG A 233 -6.85 3.64 16.00
C ARG A 233 -8.37 3.63 16.17
N MET A 234 -9.12 3.56 15.07
CA MET A 234 -10.59 3.49 15.10
C MET A 234 -11.07 2.27 15.89
N ALA A 235 -10.50 1.09 15.63
CA ALA A 235 -10.89 -0.13 16.32
C ALA A 235 -10.67 -0.05 17.84
N TYR A 236 -9.51 0.45 18.25
CA TYR A 236 -9.18 0.66 19.67
C TYR A 236 -10.11 1.68 20.33
N SER A 237 -10.41 2.79 19.64
CA SER A 237 -11.35 3.81 20.12
C SER A 237 -12.76 3.25 20.31
N LEU A 238 -13.25 2.43 19.37
CA LEU A 238 -14.60 1.85 19.45
C LEU A 238 -14.70 0.76 20.52
N GLN A 239 -13.63 -0.02 20.72
CA GLN A 239 -13.63 -1.09 21.70
C GLN A 239 -13.48 -0.56 23.14
N LEU A 240 -12.54 0.37 23.35
CA LEU A 240 -12.07 0.80 24.68
C LEU A 240 -12.54 2.20 25.09
N GLY A 241 -13.08 2.98 24.16
CA GLY A 241 -13.47 4.38 24.34
C GLY A 241 -12.48 5.36 23.70
N SER A 242 -12.91 6.61 23.52
CA SER A 242 -12.17 7.66 22.81
C SER A 242 -10.81 8.01 23.43
N ASP A 243 -10.62 7.73 24.72
CA ASP A 243 -9.36 7.98 25.42
C ASP A 243 -8.28 6.93 25.12
N ILE A 244 -8.66 5.82 24.45
CA ILE A 244 -7.79 4.69 24.08
C ILE A 244 -6.84 4.30 25.22
N PRO A 245 -7.37 3.79 26.36
CA PRO A 245 -6.52 3.30 27.43
C PRO A 245 -5.67 2.11 26.96
N ASP A 246 -4.57 1.84 27.67
CA ASP A 246 -3.81 0.61 27.41
C ASP A 246 -4.67 -0.64 27.65
N ASN A 247 -4.46 -1.64 26.80
CA ASN A 247 -5.05 -2.97 26.88
C ASN A 247 -3.96 -4.05 27.00
N ALA A 248 -4.31 -5.22 27.52
CA ALA A 248 -3.39 -6.35 27.60
C ALA A 248 -2.94 -6.80 26.21
N SER A 249 -1.67 -7.16 26.03
CA SER A 249 -1.10 -7.52 24.73
C SER A 249 -1.01 -9.04 24.52
N TRP A 250 -2.13 -9.75 24.48
CA TRP A 250 -2.11 -11.21 24.37
C TRP A 250 -1.66 -11.69 22.98
N ASP A 251 -2.31 -11.20 21.93
CA ASP A 251 -2.12 -11.66 20.55
C ASP A 251 -0.84 -11.09 19.93
N GLN A 252 -0.48 -9.87 20.31
CA GLN A 252 0.76 -9.20 19.94
C GLN A 252 1.98 -9.99 20.43
N MET A 253 1.89 -10.62 21.60
CA MET A 253 2.95 -11.51 22.12
C MET A 253 3.12 -12.77 21.27
N THR A 254 2.02 -13.32 20.73
CA THR A 254 2.02 -14.45 19.79
C THR A 254 2.79 -14.08 18.52
N VAL A 255 2.48 -12.92 17.94
CA VAL A 255 3.15 -12.37 16.76
C VAL A 255 4.64 -12.14 17.02
N LEU A 256 4.98 -11.50 18.14
CA LEU A 256 6.36 -11.17 18.49
C LEU A 256 7.22 -12.43 18.56
N TYR A 257 6.74 -13.49 19.21
CA TYR A 257 7.44 -14.78 19.23
C TYR A 257 7.53 -15.41 17.84
N ALA A 258 6.43 -15.44 17.07
CA ALA A 258 6.42 -16.11 15.77
C ALA A 258 7.44 -15.52 14.78
N VAL A 259 7.67 -14.20 14.85
CA VAL A 259 8.62 -13.50 13.99
C VAL A 259 10.03 -13.47 14.60
N ARG A 260 10.19 -13.04 15.85
CA ARG A 260 11.52 -12.85 16.46
C ARG A 260 12.09 -14.10 17.12
N GLY A 261 11.28 -15.14 17.32
CA GLY A 261 11.66 -16.38 17.98
C GLY A 261 12.05 -16.16 19.44
N CYS A 262 12.91 -17.03 19.98
CA CYS A 262 13.34 -16.92 21.38
C CYS A 262 14.22 -15.69 21.63
N ALA A 263 15.28 -15.45 20.84
CA ALA A 263 16.20 -14.29 20.82
C ALA A 263 16.23 -13.41 22.10
N ASP A 264 16.44 -14.02 23.28
CA ASP A 264 16.39 -13.41 24.62
C ASP A 264 15.05 -12.81 25.09
N TYR A 265 14.02 -12.83 24.24
CA TYR A 265 12.63 -12.55 24.59
C TYR A 265 11.95 -13.71 25.28
N PHE A 266 12.11 -14.94 24.79
CA PHE A 266 11.31 -16.08 25.24
C PHE A 266 12.17 -17.30 25.55
N LYS A 267 11.66 -18.13 26.47
CA LYS A 267 12.20 -19.46 26.74
C LYS A 267 11.15 -20.53 26.45
N LYS A 268 11.48 -21.49 25.59
CA LYS A 268 10.67 -22.70 25.37
C LYS A 268 10.82 -23.70 26.50
N VAL A 269 9.69 -24.25 26.94
CA VAL A 269 9.60 -25.35 27.90
C VAL A 269 8.93 -26.54 27.21
N TYR A 270 9.61 -27.69 27.15
CA TYR A 270 9.17 -28.87 26.39
C TYR A 270 8.48 -29.96 27.24
N SER A 271 8.06 -29.60 28.46
CA SER A 271 7.49 -30.53 29.44
C SER A 271 6.26 -29.98 30.13
N GLY A 272 5.31 -30.86 30.42
CA GLY A 272 4.04 -30.56 31.10
C GLY A 272 2.86 -31.21 30.37
N LYS A 273 1.63 -30.82 30.71
CA LYS A 273 0.38 -31.44 30.25
C LYS A 273 -0.69 -30.39 30.02
N GLY A 274 -1.41 -30.51 28.90
CA GLY A 274 -2.62 -29.74 28.64
C GLY A 274 -3.89 -30.58 28.79
N LYS A 275 -5.02 -29.90 28.97
CA LYS A 275 -6.35 -30.49 29.05
C LYS A 275 -7.35 -29.55 28.38
N LEU A 276 -8.26 -30.11 27.56
CA LEU A 276 -9.42 -29.41 27.01
C LEU A 276 -10.66 -29.62 27.90
N LEU A 277 -11.68 -28.77 27.73
CA LEU A 277 -12.99 -28.92 28.37
C LEU A 277 -13.66 -30.27 28.02
N THR A 278 -13.45 -30.80 26.81
CA THR A 278 -13.88 -32.16 26.39
C THR A 278 -13.29 -33.29 27.25
N GLY A 279 -12.29 -32.99 28.07
CA GLY A 279 -11.53 -33.98 28.84
C GLY A 279 -10.33 -34.56 28.10
N TYR A 280 -10.11 -34.19 26.83
CA TYR A 280 -8.91 -34.58 26.09
C TYR A 280 -7.64 -34.04 26.76
N LYS A 281 -6.61 -34.87 26.88
CA LYS A 281 -5.35 -34.54 27.54
C LYS A 281 -4.17 -34.83 26.62
N TRP A 282 -3.16 -33.96 26.62
CA TRP A 282 -1.94 -34.16 25.85
C TRP A 282 -0.68 -33.82 26.65
N LYS A 283 0.49 -34.18 26.11
CA LYS A 283 1.82 -33.88 26.65
C LYS A 283 2.66 -33.24 25.55
N LEU A 284 3.48 -32.24 25.88
CA LEU A 284 4.28 -31.54 24.87
C LEU A 284 5.38 -32.38 24.20
N LYS A 285 5.83 -33.44 24.86
CA LYS A 285 6.93 -34.26 24.36
C LYS A 285 6.64 -34.92 23.00
N LYS A 286 5.38 -34.97 22.54
CA LYS A 286 4.95 -35.75 21.37
C LYS A 286 5.63 -35.31 20.06
N ARG A 287 5.83 -34.00 19.84
CA ARG A 287 6.36 -33.44 18.56
C ARG A 287 7.41 -32.34 18.76
N HIS A 288 8.10 -32.32 19.90
CA HIS A 288 8.82 -31.13 20.37
C HIS A 288 7.90 -29.90 20.55
N ASP A 289 6.65 -30.12 20.94
CA ASP A 289 5.77 -29.02 21.31
C ASP A 289 6.38 -28.28 22.51
N SER A 290 6.04 -27.00 22.65
CA SER A 290 6.62 -26.14 23.69
C SER A 290 5.59 -25.19 24.28
N TYR A 291 5.89 -24.69 25.47
CA TYR A 291 5.21 -23.54 26.06
C TYR A 291 6.21 -22.41 26.31
N LEU A 292 5.79 -21.17 26.07
CA LEU A 292 6.66 -20.00 26.21
C LEU A 292 6.64 -19.46 27.64
N LYS A 293 7.82 -19.08 28.12
CA LYS A 293 7.99 -18.19 29.27
C LYS A 293 8.61 -16.89 28.81
N ALA A 294 8.05 -15.78 29.28
CA ALA A 294 8.66 -14.46 29.15
C ALA A 294 10.02 -14.41 29.87
N LEU A 295 10.99 -13.74 29.27
CA LEU A 295 12.31 -13.48 29.84
C LEU A 295 12.52 -12.01 30.21
N LEU A 296 11.79 -11.09 29.56
CA LEU A 296 11.87 -9.66 29.84
C LEU A 296 10.82 -9.22 30.85
N PRO A 297 11.02 -8.07 31.53
CA PRO A 297 9.96 -7.40 32.27
C PRO A 297 8.80 -6.98 31.35
N ALA A 298 7.58 -6.92 31.89
CA ALA A 298 6.39 -6.57 31.12
C ALA A 298 6.50 -5.22 30.39
N GLU A 299 7.06 -4.20 31.05
CA GLU A 299 7.29 -2.87 30.46
C GLU A 299 8.20 -2.92 29.23
N SER A 300 9.14 -3.86 29.17
CA SER A 300 10.03 -4.00 28.01
C SER A 300 9.28 -4.56 26.80
N TYR A 301 8.38 -5.52 27.00
CA TYR A 301 7.49 -5.97 25.92
C TYR A 301 6.52 -4.88 25.50
N ALA A 302 5.92 -4.18 26.47
CA ALA A 302 4.98 -3.10 26.19
C ALA A 302 5.62 -2.06 25.27
N LYS A 303 6.84 -1.60 25.59
CA LYS A 303 7.56 -0.65 24.74
C LYS A 303 7.81 -1.17 23.33
N ILE A 304 8.17 -2.44 23.17
CA ILE A 304 8.43 -3.05 21.86
C ILE A 304 7.14 -3.16 21.04
N ILE A 305 6.06 -3.61 21.69
CA ILE A 305 4.77 -3.81 21.04
C ILE A 305 4.15 -2.47 20.68
N GLU A 306 4.18 -1.47 21.56
CA GLU A 306 3.69 -0.11 21.28
C GLU A 306 4.40 0.49 20.06
N ASP A 307 5.73 0.41 20.03
CA ASP A 307 6.57 0.90 18.92
C ASP A 307 6.28 0.17 17.60
N LEU A 308 5.86 -1.09 17.65
CA LEU A 308 5.44 -1.86 16.47
C LEU A 308 4.00 -1.54 16.03
N MET A 309 3.08 -1.37 16.98
CA MET A 309 1.67 -1.07 16.73
C MET A 309 1.47 0.34 16.17
N THR A 310 2.31 1.28 16.58
CA THR A 310 2.25 2.69 16.16
C THR A 310 3.16 3.01 14.98
N ASP A 311 3.86 2.01 14.43
CA ASP A 311 4.72 2.19 13.25
C ASP A 311 3.82 2.53 12.05
N PRO A 312 3.96 3.72 11.44
CA PRO A 312 3.06 4.15 10.39
C PRO A 312 3.21 3.27 9.14
N PRO A 313 2.20 3.25 8.24
CA PRO A 313 2.32 2.65 6.94
C PRO A 313 3.56 3.18 6.24
N ARG A 314 4.42 2.27 5.78
CA ARG A 314 5.42 2.61 4.78
C ARG A 314 4.79 2.38 3.43
N TRP A 315 3.86 3.27 3.05
CA TRP A 315 3.48 3.43 1.65
C TRP A 315 4.79 3.58 0.89
N GLN A 316 5.13 2.62 0.04
CA GLN A 316 6.14 2.89 -0.98
C GLN A 316 5.39 3.79 -1.96
N PRO A 317 5.67 5.11 -1.96
CA PRO A 317 4.90 6.01 -2.81
C PRO A 317 5.08 5.54 -4.25
N LYS A 318 4.02 5.60 -5.04
CA LYS A 318 4.11 5.19 -6.44
C LYS A 318 5.07 6.14 -7.14
N LYS A 319 6.13 5.56 -7.72
CA LYS A 319 7.17 6.30 -8.43
C LYS A 319 6.65 6.68 -9.81
N VAL A 320 6.39 7.96 -10.02
CA VAL A 320 5.72 8.47 -11.21
C VAL A 320 6.65 9.36 -12.00
N ILE A 321 6.69 9.17 -13.32
CA ILE A 321 7.14 10.21 -14.26
C ILE A 321 5.90 10.72 -14.99
N TYR A 322 5.71 12.03 -15.00
CA TYR A 322 4.60 12.68 -15.69
C TYR A 322 5.07 13.24 -17.03
N ASP A 323 4.54 12.73 -18.14
CA ASP A 323 4.87 13.19 -19.50
C ASP A 323 3.66 13.92 -20.10
N THR A 324 3.83 15.18 -20.45
CA THR A 324 2.72 16.13 -20.58
C THR A 324 2.93 17.12 -21.71
N ASP A 325 1.86 17.47 -22.42
CA ASP A 325 1.87 18.53 -23.44
C ASP A 325 1.41 19.89 -22.90
N MET A 326 1.23 20.05 -21.57
CA MET A 326 0.80 21.25 -20.81
C MET A 326 0.96 22.59 -21.55
N CYS A 327 0.09 22.86 -22.53
CA CYS A 327 0.26 23.98 -23.47
C CYS A 327 -1.07 24.39 -24.11
N ALA A 328 -1.63 23.50 -24.95
CA ALA A 328 -2.81 23.80 -25.77
C ALA A 328 -4.06 24.02 -24.92
N ASP A 329 -4.18 23.26 -23.83
CA ASP A 329 -5.19 23.49 -22.80
C ASP A 329 -4.63 23.27 -21.39
N VAL A 330 -5.50 23.39 -20.37
CA VAL A 330 -5.12 23.45 -18.96
C VAL A 330 -5.35 22.12 -18.21
N ASP A 331 -5.74 21.06 -18.91
CA ASP A 331 -6.07 19.76 -18.29
C ASP A 331 -4.84 19.16 -17.59
N ASP A 332 -3.68 19.23 -18.24
CA ASP A 332 -2.39 18.81 -17.69
C ASP A 332 -2.04 19.51 -16.38
N VAL A 333 -2.37 20.80 -16.26
CA VAL A 333 -2.10 21.59 -15.04
C VAL A 333 -2.89 21.02 -13.86
N GLY A 334 -4.13 20.60 -14.10
CA GLY A 334 -4.93 19.91 -13.10
C GLY A 334 -4.37 18.53 -12.75
N GLY A 335 -3.86 17.79 -13.75
CA GLY A 335 -3.16 16.52 -13.54
C GLY A 335 -1.91 16.66 -12.66
N LEU A 336 -1.07 17.66 -12.94
CA LEU A 336 0.12 17.97 -12.14
C LEU A 336 -0.24 18.40 -10.71
N ALA A 337 -1.29 19.22 -10.54
CA ALA A 337 -1.80 19.60 -9.21
C ALA A 337 -2.23 18.37 -8.39
N MET A 338 -2.92 17.41 -9.01
CA MET A 338 -3.30 16.16 -8.36
C MET A 338 -2.11 15.30 -7.96
N LEU A 339 -1.07 15.23 -8.78
CA LEU A 339 0.17 14.51 -8.43
C LEU A 339 0.83 15.12 -7.19
N HIS A 340 0.89 16.45 -7.08
CA HIS A 340 1.41 17.13 -5.89
C HIS A 340 0.53 16.91 -4.65
N ALA A 341 -0.80 16.94 -4.81
CA ALA A 341 -1.73 16.62 -3.74
C ALA A 341 -1.53 15.19 -3.22
N MET A 342 -1.42 14.21 -4.11
CA MET A 342 -1.17 12.82 -3.75
C MET A 342 0.25 12.59 -3.22
N ALA A 343 1.23 13.40 -3.61
CA ALA A 343 2.56 13.42 -2.99
C ALA A 343 2.51 13.96 -1.55
N ASN A 344 1.66 14.95 -1.26
CA ASN A 344 1.40 15.40 0.12
C ASN A 344 0.79 14.29 0.99
N MET A 345 0.00 13.40 0.37
CA MET A 345 -0.61 12.23 1.01
C MET A 345 0.31 11.00 1.06
N HIS A 346 1.57 11.12 0.63
CA HIS A 346 2.53 10.01 0.53
C HIS A 346 2.12 8.87 -0.43
N GLU A 347 1.16 9.11 -1.32
CA GLU A 347 0.74 8.15 -2.35
C GLU A 347 1.70 8.17 -3.56
N VAL A 348 2.38 9.29 -3.81
CA VAL A 348 3.24 9.51 -5.00
C VAL A 348 4.62 10.03 -4.62
N GLU A 349 5.64 9.48 -5.28
CA GLU A 349 6.96 10.08 -5.44
C GLU A 349 7.07 10.54 -6.91
N LEU A 350 6.90 11.84 -7.16
CA LEU A 350 6.99 12.41 -8.51
C LEU A 350 8.47 12.57 -8.87
N LEU A 351 8.95 11.69 -9.75
CA LEU A 351 10.36 11.57 -10.08
C LEU A 351 10.82 12.59 -11.12
N ALA A 352 9.94 12.98 -12.04
CA ALA A 352 10.20 13.97 -13.08
C ALA A 352 8.90 14.42 -13.77
N VAL A 353 8.97 15.59 -14.41
CA VAL A 353 7.96 16.07 -15.36
C VAL A 353 8.63 16.31 -16.72
N CYS A 354 8.17 15.62 -17.76
CA CYS A 354 8.72 15.71 -19.11
C CYS A 354 7.72 16.40 -20.05
N PHE A 355 8.11 17.54 -20.60
CA PHE A 355 7.29 18.31 -21.53
C PHE A 355 7.48 17.78 -22.95
N ASN A 356 6.41 17.31 -23.59
CA ASN A 356 6.44 16.71 -24.94
C ASN A 356 5.97 17.67 -26.05
N GLU A 357 5.65 18.92 -25.73
CA GLU A 357 5.38 20.02 -26.66
C GLU A 357 6.60 20.99 -26.75
N VAL A 358 6.58 21.98 -27.64
CA VAL A 358 7.67 22.96 -27.82
C VAL A 358 7.17 24.38 -27.60
N HIS A 359 7.47 24.97 -26.44
CA HIS A 359 7.06 26.33 -26.08
C HIS A 359 8.10 27.05 -25.20
N PRO A 360 8.39 28.36 -25.37
CA PRO A 360 9.40 29.09 -24.60
C PRO A 360 9.20 29.00 -23.08
N TYR A 361 7.95 29.03 -22.64
CA TYR A 361 7.58 29.06 -21.23
C TYR A 361 7.17 27.70 -20.64
N GLY A 362 7.35 26.59 -21.38
CA GLY A 362 6.95 25.25 -20.92
C GLY A 362 7.69 24.81 -19.64
N ALA A 363 9.02 24.70 -19.72
CA ALA A 363 9.85 24.35 -18.56
C ALA A 363 9.70 25.33 -17.38
N PRO A 364 9.80 26.67 -17.58
CA PRO A 364 9.57 27.64 -16.50
C PRO A 364 8.22 27.49 -15.80
N ALA A 365 7.14 27.27 -16.55
CA ALA A 365 5.81 27.14 -15.95
C ALA A 365 5.62 25.84 -15.16
N ILE A 366 6.17 24.71 -15.66
CA ILE A 366 6.15 23.43 -14.92
C ILE A 366 6.94 23.59 -13.62
N ASP A 367 8.12 24.18 -13.69
CA ASP A 367 8.97 24.41 -12.53
C ASP A 367 8.32 25.37 -11.51
N ALA A 368 7.62 26.39 -11.98
CA ALA A 368 6.86 27.29 -11.12
C ALA A 368 5.74 26.57 -10.33
N ILE A 369 5.03 25.64 -10.97
CA ILE A 369 4.03 24.80 -10.30
C ILE A 369 4.72 23.89 -9.27
N ASN A 370 5.80 23.22 -9.66
CA ASN A 370 6.57 22.35 -8.76
C ASN A 370 7.10 23.12 -7.54
N THR A 371 7.67 24.30 -7.76
CA THR A 371 8.21 25.20 -6.74
C THR A 371 7.12 25.69 -5.79
N TRP A 372 5.94 26.04 -6.30
CA TRP A 372 4.80 26.42 -5.46
C TRP A 372 4.41 25.33 -4.47
N TYR A 373 4.45 24.06 -4.90
CA TYR A 373 4.20 22.89 -4.03
C TYR A 373 5.40 22.50 -3.16
N GLY A 374 6.48 23.29 -3.14
CA GLY A 374 7.68 23.02 -2.36
C GLY A 374 8.59 21.94 -2.95
N ARG A 375 8.45 21.64 -4.24
CA ARG A 375 9.15 20.56 -4.96
C ARG A 375 9.85 21.03 -6.23
N GLY A 376 10.42 22.25 -6.22
CA GLY A 376 11.15 22.81 -7.37
C GLY A 376 12.33 21.96 -7.84
N ASP A 377 12.92 21.15 -6.95
CA ASP A 377 14.01 20.23 -7.31
C ASP A 377 13.59 19.05 -8.21
N ILE A 378 12.29 18.88 -8.51
CA ILE A 378 11.83 17.81 -9.42
C ILE A 378 12.41 18.07 -10.82
N PRO A 379 13.16 17.11 -11.40
CA PRO A 379 13.70 17.25 -12.74
C PRO A 379 12.61 17.53 -13.79
N VAL A 380 12.81 18.61 -14.56
CA VAL A 380 11.98 18.96 -15.71
C VAL A 380 12.76 18.75 -17.01
N GLY A 381 12.20 17.95 -17.91
CA GLY A 381 12.74 17.71 -19.25
C GLY A 381 11.92 18.40 -20.33
N ILE A 382 12.56 18.85 -21.41
CA ILE A 382 11.88 19.39 -22.58
C ILE A 382 12.19 18.61 -23.86
N PHE A 383 11.24 18.51 -24.77
CA PHE A 383 11.51 18.01 -26.11
C PHE A 383 12.41 19.00 -26.88
N LYS A 384 13.61 18.55 -27.28
CA LYS A 384 14.57 19.35 -28.07
C LYS A 384 14.54 19.05 -29.57
N GLY A 385 13.72 18.10 -29.99
CA GLY A 385 13.52 17.75 -31.39
C GLY A 385 12.68 18.77 -32.15
N LYS A 386 12.45 18.49 -33.44
CA LYS A 386 11.53 19.28 -34.27
C LYS A 386 10.12 18.73 -34.12
N LEU A 387 9.19 19.55 -33.66
CA LEU A 387 7.75 19.26 -33.63
C LEU A 387 7.03 20.07 -34.71
N GLU A 388 6.12 19.45 -35.45
CA GLU A 388 5.39 20.13 -36.53
C GLU A 388 4.18 20.89 -35.97
N ASN A 389 4.07 22.18 -36.31
CA ASN A 389 2.96 23.04 -35.88
C ASN A 389 2.72 22.99 -34.34
N PRO A 390 3.74 23.31 -33.52
CA PRO A 390 3.59 23.31 -32.07
C PRO A 390 2.46 24.25 -31.64
N HIS A 391 1.75 23.89 -30.56
CA HIS A 391 0.67 24.73 -30.06
C HIS A 391 1.19 26.00 -29.37
N GLU A 392 0.39 27.06 -29.48
CA GLU A 392 0.53 28.27 -28.66
C GLU A 392 -0.22 28.07 -27.33
N SER A 393 0.27 28.65 -26.24
CA SER A 393 -0.41 28.62 -24.95
C SER A 393 -1.03 29.95 -24.56
N ARG A 394 -2.18 29.90 -23.91
CA ARG A 394 -2.85 31.08 -23.32
C ARG A 394 -2.36 31.43 -21.92
N TYR A 395 -1.60 30.55 -21.27
CA TYR A 395 -1.34 30.66 -19.84
C TYR A 395 0.11 30.44 -19.44
N LEU A 396 0.92 29.69 -20.20
CA LEU A 396 2.29 29.34 -19.80
C LEU A 396 3.15 30.56 -19.48
N GLU A 397 3.07 31.63 -20.26
CA GLU A 397 3.82 32.87 -19.99
C GLU A 397 3.44 33.50 -18.63
N SER A 398 2.15 33.46 -18.27
CA SER A 398 1.64 34.00 -17.00
C SER A 398 2.09 33.14 -15.83
N VAL A 399 2.02 31.82 -15.98
CA VAL A 399 2.46 30.86 -14.96
C VAL A 399 3.97 30.95 -14.75
N ALA A 400 4.74 31.16 -15.81
CA ALA A 400 6.18 31.40 -15.72
C ALA A 400 6.57 32.70 -14.99
N GLN A 401 5.61 33.58 -14.61
CA GLN A 401 5.91 34.73 -13.76
C GLN A 401 5.93 34.40 -12.25
N PHE A 402 5.52 33.19 -11.86
CA PHE A 402 5.56 32.71 -10.48
C PHE A 402 6.99 32.27 -10.10
N PRO A 403 7.33 32.17 -8.80
CA PRO A 403 8.67 31.75 -8.38
C PRO A 403 9.06 30.39 -8.97
N HIS A 404 10.21 30.36 -9.65
CA HIS A 404 10.84 29.19 -10.28
C HIS A 404 12.34 29.47 -10.43
N ASP A 405 13.15 28.45 -10.69
CA ASP A 405 14.58 28.59 -10.95
C ASP A 405 15.06 27.94 -12.25
N LEU A 406 14.15 27.33 -13.01
CA LEU A 406 14.44 26.72 -14.31
C LEU A 406 14.00 27.58 -15.51
N GLU A 407 15.00 28.06 -16.26
CA GLU A 407 14.79 28.66 -17.58
C GLU A 407 14.87 27.62 -18.71
N ARG A 408 14.20 27.87 -19.84
CA ARG A 408 14.18 26.96 -20.99
C ARG A 408 15.57 26.58 -21.49
N GLU A 409 16.48 27.54 -21.56
CA GLU A 409 17.84 27.34 -22.07
C GLU A 409 18.66 26.39 -21.18
N ASN A 410 18.31 26.32 -19.90
CA ASN A 410 18.97 25.48 -18.90
C ASN A 410 18.32 24.10 -18.77
N ALA A 411 17.11 23.91 -19.29
CA ALA A 411 16.40 22.64 -19.23
C ALA A 411 17.12 21.53 -20.02
N LYS A 412 17.24 20.35 -19.40
CA LYS A 412 17.72 19.12 -20.05
C LYS A 412 16.69 18.65 -21.08
N SER A 413 17.13 17.83 -22.04
CA SER A 413 16.17 17.13 -22.89
C SER A 413 15.36 16.13 -22.06
N SER A 414 14.11 15.87 -22.45
CA SER A 414 13.29 14.83 -21.81
C SER A 414 13.98 13.46 -21.85
N LEU A 415 14.70 13.14 -22.94
CA LEU A 415 15.49 11.92 -23.03
C LEU A 415 16.57 11.82 -21.93
N GLU A 416 17.34 12.89 -21.72
CA GLU A 416 18.36 12.93 -20.66
C GLU A 416 17.74 12.76 -19.26
N VAL A 417 16.61 13.42 -19.00
CA VAL A 417 15.89 13.30 -17.72
C VAL A 417 15.37 11.87 -17.53
N TYR A 418 14.73 11.29 -18.53
CA TYR A 418 14.27 9.89 -18.46
C TYR A 418 15.41 8.92 -18.17
N GLN A 419 16.54 9.05 -18.86
CA GLN A 419 17.70 8.19 -18.65
C GLN A 419 18.23 8.33 -17.21
N GLU A 420 18.47 9.56 -16.75
CA GLU A 420 18.98 9.85 -15.41
C GLU A 420 18.04 9.31 -14.33
N VAL A 421 16.75 9.56 -14.46
CA VAL A 421 15.75 9.12 -13.48
C VAL A 421 15.63 7.60 -13.48
N LEU A 422 15.39 6.96 -14.63
CA LEU A 422 15.14 5.53 -14.71
C LEU A 422 16.35 4.68 -14.28
N HIS A 423 17.58 5.11 -14.60
CA HIS A 423 18.79 4.39 -14.16
C HIS A 423 18.92 4.30 -12.64
N ASN A 424 18.39 5.29 -11.92
CA ASN A 424 18.44 5.34 -10.47
C ASN A 424 17.28 4.61 -9.78
N GLN A 425 16.36 3.99 -10.54
CA GLN A 425 15.22 3.29 -9.99
C GLN A 425 15.40 1.76 -9.96
N PRO A 426 14.75 1.06 -9.00
CA PRO A 426 14.62 -0.40 -9.04
C PRO A 426 13.88 -0.86 -10.29
N ASP A 427 14.14 -2.10 -10.71
CA ASP A 427 13.44 -2.72 -11.82
C ASP A 427 11.92 -2.86 -11.53
N GLY A 428 11.09 -2.64 -12.54
CA GLY A 428 9.63 -2.76 -12.46
C GLY A 428 8.96 -1.84 -11.45
N SER A 429 9.57 -0.69 -11.14
CA SER A 429 9.10 0.20 -10.07
C SER A 429 8.46 1.50 -10.55
N VAL A 430 8.70 1.93 -11.79
CA VAL A 430 8.27 3.25 -12.28
C VAL A 430 7.01 3.16 -13.11
N THR A 431 6.00 3.97 -12.81
CA THR A 431 4.85 4.18 -13.69
C THR A 431 5.06 5.47 -14.47
N ILE A 432 4.92 5.40 -15.79
CA ILE A 432 4.90 6.59 -16.65
C ILE A 432 3.44 6.95 -16.89
N ILE A 433 3.04 8.16 -16.54
CA ILE A 433 1.73 8.72 -16.83
C ILE A 433 1.93 9.73 -17.95
N SER A 434 1.49 9.38 -19.16
CA SER A 434 1.62 10.21 -20.35
C SER A 434 0.25 10.76 -20.73
N VAL A 435 0.09 12.08 -20.60
CA VAL A 435 -1.16 12.77 -20.92
C VAL A 435 -1.10 13.62 -22.19
N GLY A 436 0.08 13.74 -22.80
CA GLY A 436 0.27 14.44 -24.08
C GLY A 436 0.80 13.55 -25.20
N PHE A 437 1.59 14.14 -26.09
CA PHE A 437 2.14 13.49 -27.27
C PHE A 437 3.26 12.48 -26.95
N VAL A 438 3.46 11.52 -27.84
CA VAL A 438 4.33 10.35 -27.60
C VAL A 438 5.76 10.50 -28.14
N ASN A 439 6.18 11.69 -28.56
CA ASN A 439 7.52 11.94 -29.09
C ASN A 439 8.63 11.72 -28.05
N ASN A 440 8.45 12.14 -26.79
CA ASN A 440 9.41 11.85 -25.72
C ASN A 440 9.53 10.33 -25.50
N LEU A 441 8.40 9.62 -25.41
CA LEU A 441 8.36 8.16 -25.25
C LEU A 441 9.05 7.44 -26.41
N ALA A 442 8.87 7.92 -27.64
CA ALA A 442 9.51 7.35 -28.82
C ALA A 442 11.03 7.58 -28.84
N GLU A 443 11.52 8.75 -28.40
CA GLU A 443 12.96 8.99 -28.25
C GLU A 443 13.57 8.07 -27.20
N LEU A 444 12.91 7.95 -26.03
CA LEU A 444 13.33 7.04 -24.97
C LEU A 444 13.37 5.58 -25.46
N LEU A 445 12.29 5.12 -26.09
CA LEU A 445 12.17 3.74 -26.55
C LEU A 445 13.18 3.40 -27.67
N ARG A 446 13.54 4.35 -28.53
CA ARG A 446 14.57 4.15 -29.55
C ARG A 446 15.97 4.12 -28.94
N ALA A 447 16.22 4.95 -27.93
CA ALA A 447 17.54 5.06 -27.31
C ALA A 447 17.83 3.90 -26.36
N GLU A 448 16.89 3.55 -25.49
CA GLU A 448 17.10 2.67 -24.33
C GLU A 448 15.93 1.69 -24.10
N PRO A 449 15.56 0.84 -25.07
CA PRO A 449 14.42 -0.08 -24.94
C PRO A 449 14.58 -1.07 -23.77
N ASP A 450 15.81 -1.49 -23.48
CA ASP A 450 16.11 -2.38 -22.35
C ASP A 450 15.94 -1.67 -21.00
N LEU A 451 16.25 -0.38 -20.90
CA LEU A 451 16.00 0.41 -19.71
C LEU A 451 14.49 0.54 -19.45
N VAL A 452 13.71 0.83 -20.49
CA VAL A 452 12.24 0.89 -20.39
C VAL A 452 11.70 -0.46 -19.89
N LYS A 453 12.12 -1.56 -20.52
CA LYS A 453 11.72 -2.91 -20.15
C LYS A 453 12.09 -3.28 -18.71
N ALA A 454 13.26 -2.86 -18.25
CA ALA A 454 13.75 -3.17 -16.92
C ALA A 454 13.04 -2.33 -15.85
N LYS A 455 12.86 -1.01 -16.08
CA LYS A 455 12.51 -0.05 -15.03
C LYS A 455 11.02 0.28 -14.97
N VAL A 456 10.35 0.30 -16.11
CA VAL A 456 8.95 0.74 -16.20
C VAL A 456 8.02 -0.43 -15.84
N LYS A 457 7.16 -0.21 -14.86
CA LYS A 457 6.10 -1.13 -14.45
C LYS A 457 4.94 -1.14 -15.45
N GLU A 458 4.47 0.04 -15.82
CA GLU A 458 3.37 0.26 -16.77
C GLU A 458 3.46 1.67 -17.37
N LEU A 459 2.94 1.81 -18.59
CA LEU A 459 2.64 3.09 -19.23
C LEU A 459 1.13 3.33 -19.15
N VAL A 460 0.73 4.40 -18.49
CA VAL A 460 -0.64 4.88 -18.49
C VAL A 460 -0.73 6.02 -19.49
N LEU A 461 -1.55 5.85 -20.51
CA LEU A 461 -1.56 6.70 -21.70
C LEU A 461 -2.94 7.29 -21.92
N MET A 462 -3.07 8.61 -21.80
CA MET A 462 -4.28 9.33 -22.21
C MET A 462 -4.40 9.22 -23.73
N ALA A 463 -5.28 8.33 -24.18
CA ALA A 463 -5.63 8.15 -25.57
C ALA A 463 -6.91 7.33 -25.73
N GLY A 464 -7.70 7.73 -26.71
CA GLY A 464 -8.87 6.98 -27.16
C GLY A 464 -8.46 5.68 -27.85
N THR A 465 -9.20 4.60 -27.58
CA THR A 465 -9.02 3.33 -28.31
C THR A 465 -9.93 3.25 -29.54
N THR A 466 -11.05 3.98 -29.57
CA THR A 466 -12.12 3.77 -30.56
C THR A 466 -12.36 4.93 -31.53
N ASP A 467 -11.65 6.05 -31.38
CA ASP A 467 -11.80 7.28 -32.17
C ASP A 467 -10.55 7.60 -33.03
N GLY A 468 -9.76 6.58 -33.35
CA GLY A 468 -8.54 6.74 -34.12
C GLY A 468 -7.34 7.15 -33.30
N GLY A 469 -7.36 6.96 -31.97
CA GLY A 469 -6.25 7.28 -31.06
C GLY A 469 -6.43 8.58 -30.28
N GLY A 470 -7.54 9.30 -30.48
CA GLY A 470 -7.79 10.59 -29.85
C GLY A 470 -6.84 11.70 -30.27
N PHE A 471 -6.91 12.84 -29.57
CA PHE A 471 -6.09 14.02 -29.83
C PHE A 471 -4.58 13.71 -29.73
N ASN A 472 -4.15 13.12 -28.62
CA ASN A 472 -2.74 12.89 -28.28
C ASN A 472 -1.98 11.96 -29.24
N MET A 473 -2.69 11.06 -29.95
CA MET A 473 -2.02 10.12 -30.86
C MET A 473 -1.92 10.63 -32.30
N ASN A 474 -2.55 11.76 -32.64
CA ASN A 474 -2.72 12.18 -34.04
C ASN A 474 -2.24 13.61 -34.35
N GLN A 475 -2.01 14.45 -33.34
CA GLN A 475 -1.50 15.80 -33.58
C GLN A 475 -0.05 15.80 -34.04
N HIS A 476 0.39 16.94 -34.56
CA HIS A 476 1.78 17.21 -34.99
C HIS A 476 2.36 16.20 -35.98
N ASN A 477 1.50 15.54 -36.77
CA ASN A 477 1.90 14.50 -37.73
C ASN A 477 2.61 13.30 -37.05
N LEU A 478 2.22 12.99 -35.81
CA LEU A 478 2.85 11.96 -34.99
C LEU A 478 2.21 10.58 -35.11
N SER A 479 1.19 10.35 -35.95
CA SER A 479 0.51 9.04 -36.02
C SER A 479 1.46 7.85 -36.26
N SER A 480 2.50 8.01 -37.08
CA SER A 480 3.53 6.96 -37.26
C SER A 480 4.45 6.79 -36.05
N VAL A 481 4.62 7.84 -35.24
CA VAL A 481 5.36 7.79 -33.97
C VAL A 481 4.50 7.07 -32.91
N SER A 482 3.21 7.36 -32.85
CA SER A 482 2.23 6.67 -32.02
C SER A 482 2.14 5.18 -32.35
N GLU A 483 2.10 4.84 -33.64
CA GLU A 483 2.19 3.44 -34.10
C GLU A 483 3.45 2.76 -33.55
N TYR A 484 4.60 3.40 -33.69
CA TYR A 484 5.87 2.86 -33.19
C TYR A 484 5.84 2.61 -31.68
N VAL A 485 5.39 3.58 -30.88
CA VAL A 485 5.30 3.43 -29.41
C VAL A 485 4.33 2.31 -29.05
N ILE A 486 3.10 2.32 -29.56
CA ILE A 486 2.10 1.28 -29.24
C ILE A 486 2.59 -0.11 -29.62
N LYS A 487 3.28 -0.22 -30.76
CA LYS A 487 3.76 -1.49 -31.30
C LYS A 487 4.94 -2.05 -30.51
N GLU A 488 5.91 -1.22 -30.17
CA GLU A 488 7.23 -1.63 -29.67
C GLU A 488 7.38 -1.47 -28.15
N TRP A 489 6.43 -0.85 -27.43
CA TRP A 489 6.52 -0.67 -25.98
C TRP A 489 6.59 -2.03 -25.25
N PRO A 490 7.59 -2.25 -24.37
CA PRO A 490 7.90 -3.58 -23.86
C PRO A 490 7.11 -4.01 -22.61
N THR A 491 6.39 -3.09 -21.97
CA THR A 491 5.64 -3.33 -20.71
C THR A 491 4.14 -3.06 -20.91
N PRO A 492 3.25 -3.30 -19.92
CA PRO A 492 1.83 -3.03 -20.09
C PRO A 492 1.54 -1.57 -20.43
N ILE A 493 0.65 -1.35 -21.40
CA ILE A 493 0.02 -0.06 -21.71
C ILE A 493 -1.43 -0.09 -21.22
N VAL A 494 -1.83 0.95 -20.49
CA VAL A 494 -3.22 1.17 -20.09
C VAL A 494 -3.72 2.47 -20.70
N PHE A 495 -4.71 2.35 -21.59
CA PHE A 495 -5.35 3.48 -22.24
C PHE A 495 -6.43 4.11 -21.35
N THR A 496 -6.44 5.43 -21.28
CA THR A 496 -7.43 6.24 -20.54
C THR A 496 -8.06 7.26 -21.50
N ASP A 497 -9.39 7.23 -21.57
CA ASP A 497 -10.23 8.08 -22.42
C ASP A 497 -11.46 8.67 -21.70
N PRO A 498 -12.00 8.04 -20.61
CA PRO A 498 -13.06 8.68 -19.83
C PRO A 498 -12.55 10.00 -19.23
N GLY A 499 -13.33 11.07 -19.37
CA GLY A 499 -12.96 12.40 -18.90
C GLY A 499 -13.75 13.52 -19.57
N GLY A 500 -14.22 13.28 -20.79
CA GLY A 500 -14.90 14.28 -21.62
C GLY A 500 -16.21 14.83 -21.07
N THR A 501 -16.84 14.15 -20.12
CA THR A 501 -18.08 14.56 -19.47
C THR A 501 -17.89 14.93 -17.98
N ILE A 502 -16.67 14.79 -17.47
CA ILE A 502 -16.33 15.03 -16.06
C ILE A 502 -15.77 16.45 -15.93
N TYR A 503 -16.59 17.39 -15.49
CA TYR A 503 -16.23 18.80 -15.49
C TYR A 503 -15.67 19.29 -14.16
N THR A 504 -14.46 19.85 -14.18
CA THR A 504 -13.78 20.42 -13.02
C THR A 504 -13.15 21.78 -13.35
N GLY A 505 -12.48 22.41 -12.38
CA GLY A 505 -11.80 23.70 -12.54
C GLY A 505 -12.43 24.92 -11.84
N PRO A 506 -13.76 25.13 -11.77
CA PRO A 506 -14.33 26.38 -11.23
C PRO A 506 -13.95 26.69 -9.78
N GLY A 507 -13.72 25.68 -8.94
CA GLY A 507 -13.34 25.87 -7.54
C GLY A 507 -12.00 26.60 -7.37
N LEU A 508 -11.13 26.60 -8.38
CA LEU A 508 -9.84 27.31 -8.33
C LEU A 508 -10.02 28.84 -8.19
N LYS A 509 -11.21 29.38 -8.47
CA LYS A 509 -11.53 30.79 -8.22
C LYS A 509 -11.28 31.20 -6.77
N ASP A 510 -11.48 30.27 -5.83
CA ASP A 510 -11.40 30.48 -4.38
C ASP A 510 -10.00 30.12 -3.83
N ALA A 511 -9.10 29.60 -4.67
CA ALA A 511 -7.71 29.33 -4.29
C ALA A 511 -6.88 30.64 -4.15
N PRO A 512 -5.76 30.62 -3.40
CA PRO A 512 -4.89 31.79 -3.25
C PRO A 512 -4.38 32.32 -4.60
N VAL A 513 -4.16 33.63 -4.69
CA VAL A 513 -3.68 34.28 -5.94
C VAL A 513 -2.25 33.90 -6.28
N GLU A 514 -1.48 33.47 -5.28
CA GLU A 514 -0.13 32.96 -5.38
C GLU A 514 -0.09 31.52 -5.93
N ASN A 515 -1.23 30.87 -6.14
CA ASN A 515 -1.30 29.53 -6.73
C ASN A 515 -1.18 29.59 -8.28
N PRO A 516 -0.09 29.05 -8.88
CA PRO A 516 0.08 29.02 -10.33
C PRO A 516 -0.94 28.13 -11.06
N VAL A 517 -1.49 27.10 -10.42
CA VAL A 517 -2.57 26.26 -10.98
C VAL A 517 -3.84 27.10 -11.19
N ARG A 518 -4.15 27.96 -10.22
CA ARG A 518 -5.26 28.91 -10.33
C ARG A 518 -5.03 29.88 -11.49
N GLU A 519 -3.82 30.45 -11.60
CA GLU A 519 -3.50 31.38 -12.69
C GLU A 519 -3.65 30.72 -14.05
N ALA A 520 -3.20 29.47 -14.20
CA ALA A 520 -3.31 28.73 -15.45
C ALA A 520 -4.77 28.63 -15.92
N TYR A 521 -5.66 28.16 -15.03
CA TYR A 521 -7.09 28.06 -15.33
C TYR A 521 -7.71 29.42 -15.60
N TYR A 522 -7.34 30.44 -14.82
CA TYR A 522 -7.83 31.80 -15.01
C TYR A 522 -7.48 32.35 -16.40
N LYS A 523 -6.23 32.22 -16.83
CA LYS A 523 -5.75 32.71 -18.12
C LYS A 523 -6.27 31.90 -19.30
N TYR A 524 -6.33 30.59 -19.17
CA TYR A 524 -6.88 29.71 -20.20
C TYR A 524 -8.31 30.09 -20.59
N PHE A 525 -9.12 30.47 -19.60
CA PHE A 525 -10.50 30.92 -19.78
C PHE A 525 -10.67 32.44 -19.96
N ASN A 526 -9.62 33.14 -20.42
CA ASN A 526 -9.62 34.58 -20.68
C ASN A 526 -9.96 35.43 -19.45
N ASN A 527 -9.26 35.18 -18.34
CA ASN A 527 -9.43 35.85 -17.06
C ASN A 527 -10.81 35.55 -16.42
N ASP A 528 -11.23 34.28 -16.47
CA ASP A 528 -12.46 33.75 -15.87
C ASP A 528 -12.24 32.31 -15.39
N PHE A 529 -13.20 31.70 -14.70
CA PHE A 529 -13.16 30.29 -14.28
C PHE A 529 -14.36 29.53 -14.82
N LYS A 530 -14.10 28.44 -15.56
CA LYS A 530 -15.13 27.63 -16.22
C LYS A 530 -14.88 26.15 -16.02
N ASN A 531 -15.94 25.38 -16.28
CA ASN A 531 -15.87 23.93 -16.40
C ASN A 531 -14.95 23.53 -17.55
N ARG A 532 -13.97 22.66 -17.25
CA ARG A 532 -13.10 21.97 -18.20
C ARG A 532 -13.38 20.47 -18.01
N PRO A 533 -13.54 19.66 -19.08
CA PRO A 533 -13.51 18.21 -18.94
C PRO A 533 -12.21 17.74 -18.27
N SER A 534 -12.13 16.50 -17.78
CA SER A 534 -11.02 16.06 -16.92
C SER A 534 -10.38 14.77 -17.42
N TRP A 535 -9.77 14.78 -18.62
CA TRP A 535 -9.16 13.58 -19.20
C TRP A 535 -7.84 13.22 -18.51
N ASP A 536 -7.02 14.23 -18.24
CA ASP A 536 -5.68 14.04 -17.69
C ASP A 536 -5.72 13.70 -16.21
N GLN A 537 -6.66 14.27 -15.48
CA GLN A 537 -6.92 14.00 -14.07
C GLN A 537 -7.44 12.58 -13.87
N ILE A 538 -8.28 12.06 -14.77
CA ILE A 538 -8.69 10.65 -14.75
C ILE A 538 -7.49 9.74 -15.03
N THR A 539 -6.65 10.12 -15.98
CA THR A 539 -5.41 9.41 -16.32
C THR A 539 -4.46 9.35 -15.13
N VAL A 540 -4.28 10.47 -14.42
CA VAL A 540 -3.51 10.58 -13.18
C VAL A 540 -4.14 9.77 -12.06
N LEU A 541 -5.47 9.83 -11.88
CA LEU A 541 -6.17 9.09 -10.84
C LEU A 541 -5.96 7.58 -10.98
N TYR A 542 -6.16 7.02 -12.18
CA TYR A 542 -5.84 5.62 -12.45
C TYR A 542 -4.33 5.36 -12.31
N GLY A 543 -3.50 6.25 -12.86
CA GLY A 543 -2.05 6.13 -12.84
C GLY A 543 -1.46 6.08 -11.44
N VAL A 544 -2.13 6.66 -10.44
CA VAL A 544 -1.73 6.58 -9.03
C VAL A 544 -2.47 5.47 -8.28
N ARG A 545 -3.81 5.51 -8.27
CA ARG A 545 -4.66 4.66 -7.41
C ARG A 545 -5.10 3.33 -8.06
N GLY A 546 -4.78 3.11 -9.33
CA GLY A 546 -5.11 1.87 -10.04
C GLY A 546 -6.61 1.69 -10.27
N LEU A 547 -7.08 0.45 -10.21
CA LEU A 547 -8.50 0.13 -10.42
C LEU A 547 -9.37 0.62 -9.25
N ALA A 548 -9.11 0.12 -8.04
CA ALA A 548 -9.89 0.36 -6.82
C ALA A 548 -11.41 0.45 -7.11
N ASP A 549 -12.14 1.32 -6.41
CA ASP A 549 -13.57 1.58 -6.67
C ASP A 549 -13.82 2.55 -7.83
N TYR A 550 -12.75 3.02 -8.49
CA TYR A 550 -12.84 4.01 -9.56
C TYR A 550 -13.12 3.33 -10.89
N PHE A 551 -12.37 2.29 -11.24
CA PHE A 551 -12.34 1.75 -12.59
C PHE A 551 -12.51 0.24 -12.64
N THR A 552 -13.02 -0.26 -13.77
CA THR A 552 -12.82 -1.65 -14.19
C THR A 552 -11.91 -1.72 -15.41
N MET A 553 -11.30 -2.89 -15.63
CA MET A 553 -10.39 -3.10 -16.76
C MET A 553 -11.11 -3.69 -17.99
N GLY A 554 -11.00 -3.02 -19.13
CA GLY A 554 -11.27 -3.57 -20.44
C GLY A 554 -10.06 -4.36 -20.96
N THR A 555 -10.27 -5.65 -21.26
CA THR A 555 -9.18 -6.60 -21.59
C THR A 555 -9.28 -7.21 -22.99
N THR A 556 -10.34 -6.87 -23.73
CA THR A 556 -10.59 -7.33 -25.10
C THR A 556 -11.10 -6.17 -25.95
N GLY A 557 -10.91 -6.25 -27.26
CA GLY A 557 -11.26 -5.20 -28.21
C GLY A 557 -10.13 -4.88 -29.17
N LYS A 558 -10.29 -3.80 -29.93
CA LYS A 558 -9.30 -3.29 -30.87
C LYS A 558 -9.17 -1.79 -30.70
N GLY A 559 -7.96 -1.28 -30.90
CA GLY A 559 -7.73 0.14 -31.13
C GLY A 559 -7.22 0.39 -32.54
N HIS A 560 -7.34 1.63 -33.00
CA HIS A 560 -6.82 2.06 -34.30
C HIS A 560 -6.27 3.48 -34.25
N LEU A 561 -5.39 3.82 -35.19
CA LEU A 561 -4.84 5.16 -35.42
C LEU A 561 -5.34 5.74 -36.74
N GLN A 562 -5.26 7.07 -36.92
CA GLN A 562 -5.67 7.73 -38.17
C GLN A 562 -4.89 7.28 -39.40
N ASN A 563 -3.67 6.78 -39.23
CA ASN A 563 -2.85 6.24 -40.33
C ASN A 563 -3.27 4.82 -40.77
N GLY A 564 -4.33 4.25 -40.17
CA GLY A 564 -4.85 2.92 -40.48
C GLY A 564 -4.20 1.77 -39.70
N PHE A 565 -3.27 2.06 -38.78
CA PHE A 565 -2.70 1.04 -37.90
C PHE A 565 -3.76 0.54 -36.90
N GLU A 566 -3.96 -0.78 -36.84
CA GLU A 566 -4.83 -1.43 -35.85
C GLU A 566 -4.01 -2.25 -34.85
N TYR A 567 -4.42 -2.23 -33.59
CA TYR A 567 -3.83 -3.05 -32.53
C TYR A 567 -4.90 -3.75 -31.69
N GLN A 568 -4.55 -4.89 -31.11
CA GLN A 568 -5.47 -5.66 -30.24
C GLN A 568 -5.31 -5.22 -28.78
N ILE A 569 -6.44 -5.07 -28.10
CA ILE A 569 -6.51 -5.03 -26.65
C ILE A 569 -6.34 -6.46 -26.14
N LYS A 570 -5.39 -6.65 -25.22
CA LYS A 570 -5.00 -7.94 -24.66
C LYS A 570 -4.62 -7.80 -23.19
N ALA A 571 -5.27 -8.58 -22.33
CA ALA A 571 -4.97 -8.67 -20.90
C ALA A 571 -3.45 -8.78 -20.63
N GLY A 572 -2.96 -7.95 -19.70
CA GLY A 572 -1.54 -7.94 -19.30
C GLY A 572 -0.58 -7.32 -20.31
N HIS A 573 -1.07 -6.74 -21.41
CA HIS A 573 -0.24 -6.06 -22.41
C HIS A 573 -0.83 -4.72 -22.85
N ARG A 574 -2.07 -4.71 -23.36
CA ARG A 574 -2.77 -3.49 -23.78
C ARG A 574 -4.18 -3.55 -23.25
N THR A 575 -4.52 -2.69 -22.31
CA THR A 575 -5.85 -2.65 -21.67
C THR A 575 -6.36 -1.22 -21.64
N PHE A 576 -7.62 -1.03 -21.28
CA PHE A 576 -8.20 0.31 -21.13
C PHE A 576 -9.09 0.37 -19.90
N VAL A 577 -9.24 1.54 -19.30
CA VAL A 577 -10.10 1.71 -18.13
C VAL A 577 -11.56 1.97 -18.52
N LYS A 578 -12.47 1.52 -17.68
CA LYS A 578 -13.90 1.85 -17.75
C LYS A 578 -14.32 2.47 -16.42
N PRO A 579 -15.01 3.62 -16.43
CA PRO A 579 -15.42 4.28 -15.21
C PRO A 579 -16.48 3.44 -14.46
N LEU A 580 -16.39 3.38 -13.13
CA LEU A 580 -17.41 2.82 -12.24
C LEU A 580 -18.27 3.87 -11.56
N LEU A 581 -17.68 5.03 -11.23
CA LEU A 581 -18.36 6.11 -10.54
C LEU A 581 -19.17 7.00 -11.51
N THR A 582 -20.07 7.81 -10.95
CA THR A 582 -20.75 8.87 -11.71
C THR A 582 -19.80 10.02 -12.01
N ASP A 583 -20.12 10.81 -13.04
CA ASP A 583 -19.31 11.97 -13.42
C ASP A 583 -19.19 12.99 -12.28
N GLU A 584 -20.24 13.16 -11.47
CA GLU A 584 -20.24 14.04 -10.30
C GLU A 584 -19.28 13.55 -9.21
N ALA A 585 -19.26 12.24 -8.94
CA ALA A 585 -18.36 11.66 -7.94
C ALA A 585 -16.90 11.81 -8.37
N TYR A 586 -16.59 11.59 -9.65
CA TYR A 586 -15.26 11.88 -10.18
C TYR A 586 -14.90 13.36 -10.08
N ALA A 587 -15.81 14.25 -10.47
CA ALA A 587 -15.58 15.68 -10.42
C ALA A 587 -15.27 16.15 -9.00
N GLU A 588 -15.99 15.63 -7.99
CA GLU A 588 -15.73 15.92 -6.57
C GLU A 588 -14.34 15.45 -6.14
N ILE A 589 -13.97 14.20 -6.44
CA ILE A 589 -12.64 13.64 -6.11
C ILE A 589 -11.53 14.49 -6.74
N ILE A 590 -11.63 14.74 -8.05
CA ILE A 590 -10.64 15.48 -8.81
C ILE A 590 -10.53 16.92 -8.29
N GLN A 591 -11.65 17.60 -8.08
CA GLN A 591 -11.66 18.96 -7.58
C GLN A 591 -11.06 19.06 -6.16
N ASN A 592 -11.36 18.11 -5.28
CA ASN A 592 -10.78 18.06 -3.93
C ASN A 592 -9.26 17.88 -3.96
N LEU A 593 -8.73 17.08 -4.89
CA LEU A 593 -7.30 16.90 -5.08
C LEU A 593 -6.63 18.15 -5.69
N MET A 594 -7.23 18.73 -6.74
CA MET A 594 -6.69 19.93 -7.39
C MET A 594 -6.64 21.15 -6.46
N LEU A 595 -7.54 21.24 -5.49
CA LEU A 595 -7.62 22.36 -4.54
C LEU A 595 -6.69 22.21 -3.33
N GLN A 596 -5.96 21.11 -3.20
CA GLN A 596 -5.03 20.93 -2.09
C GLN A 596 -3.91 21.98 -2.14
N PRO A 597 -3.66 22.72 -1.04
CA PRO A 597 -2.54 23.65 -0.97
C PRO A 597 -1.19 22.91 -0.79
N PRO A 598 -0.05 23.61 -0.95
CA PRO A 598 1.24 23.10 -0.51
C PRO A 598 1.24 22.73 0.99
N LEU A 599 2.08 21.77 1.39
CA LEU A 599 2.31 21.47 2.81
C LEU A 599 3.00 22.66 3.48
N GLN A 600 2.53 23.05 4.66
CA GLN A 600 3.11 24.11 5.49
C GLN A 600 4.33 23.63 6.28
#